data_AF-A0A351L6U8-F1
#
_entry.id   AF-A0A351L6U8-F1
#
_cell.length_a   1.000
_cell.length_b   1.000
_cell.length_c   1.000
_cell.angle_alpha   90.00
_cell.angle_beta   90.00
_cell.angle_gamma   90.00
#
_symmetry.space_group_name_H-M   'P 1'
#
loop_
_entity.id
_entity.type
_entity.pdbx_description
1 polymer ?
#
loop_
_entity_poly.entity_id
_entity_poly.type
_entity_poly.pdbx_seq_one_letter_code
_entity_poly.pdbx_strand_id
1 'polypeptide(L)'
;MAQEAEQIQRALATGEYATDVQQELWQLDRYLQQLNYDEKNHALARNEADRWRWAEIKQAQIKDAQRRQAQLAARQPELAAKIESIQRQIEVLHTDSEFSRQIAALDRQIAEIGYDAKQYNTLKASLRQAQSWQLRYQELQQAQQQYPLVSRRIQELALALEVRSQDLQSLATQIDAIVKQLQTIPDPTGEIQALEQQISRRRIELDEQLAQLGRLQQQQQQLETLNAKYGELSIQLAECKKKHKIYEELGKAFGKNGIQTLMIENVLPQLEAETNSILSRLSGNQLHVQFVTQKAGKTKRTTKLIDTLDILIADARGTRPYETYSGGEAFRINFAIRLALARLLAQRAGTALQMLIVDEGFGTQDQEGCDRLIAAINAIASDFACILTVTHMPYFKEAFQARIEVVKTQNGSQISLSM
;
A
#
# COMPACT_ATOMS: atom_id res chain seq x y z
N MET A 1 8.15 -27.48 93.56
CA MET A 1 7.66 -27.45 94.96
C MET A 1 7.11 -28.78 95.47
N ALA A 2 6.75 -29.77 94.63
CA ALA A 2 6.43 -31.13 95.10
C ALA A 2 7.63 -32.11 95.10
N GLN A 3 8.77 -31.80 94.45
CA GLN A 3 9.88 -32.75 94.25
C GLN A 3 11.06 -32.64 95.25
N GLU A 4 11.32 -31.48 95.88
CA GLU A 4 12.35 -31.40 96.96
C GLU A 4 11.89 -32.09 98.26
N ALA A 5 10.57 -32.12 98.50
CA ALA A 5 10.00 -32.77 99.67
C ALA A 5 10.20 -34.29 99.65
N GLU A 6 10.18 -34.92 98.47
CA GLU A 6 10.29 -36.38 98.32
C GLU A 6 11.74 -36.89 98.49
N GLN A 7 12.75 -36.09 98.09
CA GLN A 7 14.16 -36.42 98.30
C GLN A 7 14.59 -36.33 99.77
N ILE A 8 14.09 -35.31 100.50
CA ILE A 8 14.40 -35.13 101.92
C ILE A 8 13.71 -36.18 102.79
N GLN A 9 12.47 -36.58 102.45
CA GLN A 9 11.78 -37.67 103.16
C GLN A 9 12.46 -39.04 102.99
N ARG A 10 13.07 -39.33 101.82
CA ARG A 10 13.85 -40.56 101.64
C ARG A 10 15.15 -40.56 102.45
N ALA A 11 15.91 -39.46 102.45
CA ALA A 11 17.17 -39.38 103.18
C ALA A 11 17.01 -39.44 104.71
N LEU A 12 15.89 -38.93 105.26
CA LEU A 12 15.59 -39.00 106.70
C LEU A 12 15.05 -40.36 107.16
N ALA A 13 14.36 -41.11 106.29
CA ALA A 13 13.77 -42.41 106.66
C ALA A 13 14.76 -43.58 106.58
N THR A 14 15.72 -43.57 105.64
CA THR A 14 16.72 -44.63 105.48
C THR A 14 17.99 -44.43 106.31
N GLY A 15 18.20 -43.24 106.89
CA GLY A 15 19.37 -42.95 107.74
C GLY A 15 20.71 -42.90 107.00
N GLU A 16 20.70 -42.99 105.67
CA GLU A 16 21.86 -42.92 104.77
C GLU A 16 22.23 -41.46 104.43
N TYR A 17 22.46 -40.65 105.45
CA TYR A 17 23.06 -39.33 105.30
C TYR A 17 24.41 -39.32 106.01
N ALA A 18 25.43 -38.78 105.34
CA ALA A 18 26.77 -38.59 105.91
C ALA A 18 27.37 -39.85 106.57
N THR A 19 27.45 -40.96 105.83
CA THR A 19 27.97 -42.26 106.30
C THR A 19 29.40 -42.20 106.86
N ASP A 20 30.26 -41.35 106.28
CA ASP A 20 31.63 -41.16 106.77
C ASP A 20 31.64 -40.58 108.20
N VAL A 21 30.69 -39.69 108.51
CA VAL A 21 30.57 -39.04 109.82
C VAL A 21 29.99 -40.00 110.86
N GLN A 22 29.12 -40.93 110.47
CA GLN A 22 28.59 -41.93 111.38
C GLN A 22 29.65 -42.97 111.82
N GLN A 23 30.57 -43.36 110.93
CA GLN A 23 31.68 -44.24 111.31
C GLN A 23 32.64 -43.56 112.30
N GLU A 24 32.96 -42.27 112.09
CA GLU A 24 33.76 -41.50 113.04
C GLU A 24 33.05 -41.38 114.40
N LEU A 25 31.74 -41.13 114.41
CA LEU A 25 30.95 -41.07 115.65
C LEU A 25 30.98 -42.39 116.42
N TRP A 26 30.87 -43.54 115.74
CA TRP A 26 30.88 -44.84 116.41
C TRP A 26 32.26 -45.19 117.00
N GLN A 27 33.35 -44.82 116.31
CA GLN A 27 34.70 -44.96 116.87
C GLN A 27 34.92 -44.04 118.08
N LEU A 28 34.40 -42.80 118.03
CA LEU A 28 34.48 -41.83 119.12
C LEU A 28 33.71 -42.29 120.37
N ASP A 29 32.50 -42.82 120.22
CA ASP A 29 31.70 -43.31 121.36
C ASP A 29 32.39 -44.48 122.07
N ARG A 30 33.01 -45.40 121.30
CA ARG A 30 33.75 -46.52 121.88
C ARG A 30 35.01 -46.06 122.63
N TYR A 31 35.67 -45.01 122.15
CA TYR A 31 36.85 -44.43 122.80
C TYR A 31 36.47 -43.70 124.10
N LEU A 32 35.34 -42.99 124.12
CA LEU A 32 34.83 -42.29 125.30
C LEU A 32 34.44 -43.25 126.44
N GLN A 33 33.87 -44.41 126.13
CA GLN A 33 33.55 -45.42 127.15
C GLN A 33 34.79 -46.04 127.79
N GLN A 34 35.87 -46.30 127.03
CA GLN A 34 37.13 -46.82 127.58
C GLN A 34 37.79 -45.83 128.57
N LEU A 35 37.59 -44.53 128.37
CA LEU A 35 38.09 -43.47 129.26
C LEU A 35 37.25 -43.28 130.52
N ASN A 36 36.15 -44.03 130.69
CA ASN A 36 35.19 -43.88 131.79
C ASN A 36 34.74 -42.41 131.94
N TYR A 37 34.57 -41.73 130.81
CA TYR A 37 34.35 -40.29 130.73
C TYR A 37 32.89 -39.96 131.06
N ASP A 38 32.69 -39.16 132.11
CA ASP A 38 31.40 -38.53 132.43
C ASP A 38 31.52 -37.02 132.17
N GLU A 39 30.68 -36.52 131.26
CA GLU A 39 30.69 -35.15 130.77
C GLU A 39 30.48 -34.13 131.91
N LYS A 40 29.72 -34.48 132.95
CA LYS A 40 29.48 -33.58 134.09
C LYS A 40 30.73 -33.35 134.94
N ASN A 41 31.54 -34.37 135.19
CA ASN A 41 32.75 -34.24 135.99
C ASN A 41 33.85 -33.50 135.23
N HIS A 42 33.99 -33.75 133.92
CA HIS A 42 34.92 -33.00 133.09
C HIS A 42 34.55 -31.50 133.03
N ALA A 43 33.26 -31.16 132.95
CA ALA A 43 32.82 -29.78 132.95
C ALA A 43 33.12 -29.04 134.28
N LEU A 44 32.99 -29.71 135.44
CA LEU A 44 33.33 -29.12 136.74
C LEU A 44 34.84 -28.91 136.91
N ALA A 45 35.67 -29.91 136.60
CA ALA A 45 37.12 -29.78 136.66
C ALA A 45 37.65 -28.72 135.68
N ARG A 46 37.04 -28.63 134.49
CA ARG A 46 37.37 -27.59 133.50
C ARG A 46 37.00 -26.19 133.99
N ASN A 47 35.87 -26.02 134.66
CA ASN A 47 35.50 -24.73 135.25
C ASN A 47 36.45 -24.30 136.38
N GLU A 48 36.92 -25.21 137.23
CA GLU A 48 37.93 -24.87 138.23
C GLU A 48 39.28 -24.51 137.58
N ALA A 49 39.74 -25.27 136.58
CA ALA A 49 40.96 -24.94 135.86
C ALA A 49 40.87 -23.60 135.12
N ASP A 50 39.73 -23.30 134.50
CA ASP A 50 39.49 -22.01 133.83
C ASP A 50 39.41 -20.85 134.85
N ARG A 51 38.92 -21.10 136.07
CA ARG A 51 38.97 -20.12 137.18
C ARG A 51 40.39 -19.79 137.65
N TRP A 52 41.36 -20.68 137.49
CA TRP A 52 42.77 -20.40 137.86
C TRP A 52 43.63 -19.90 136.69
N ARG A 53 43.21 -20.12 135.44
CA ARG A 53 43.93 -19.63 134.24
C ARG A 53 44.10 -18.11 134.20
N TRP A 54 43.15 -17.32 134.70
CA TRP A 54 43.32 -15.87 134.73
C TRP A 54 44.47 -15.43 135.66
N ALA A 55 44.77 -16.21 136.71
CA ALA A 55 45.85 -15.92 137.65
C ALA A 55 47.23 -16.17 137.02
N GLU A 56 47.39 -17.24 136.21
CA GLU A 56 48.61 -17.45 135.42
C GLU A 56 48.82 -16.33 134.39
N ILE A 57 47.76 -15.91 133.68
CA ILE A 57 47.82 -14.79 132.74
C ILE A 57 48.23 -13.50 133.47
N LYS A 58 47.67 -13.23 134.67
CA LYS A 58 48.03 -12.05 135.46
C LYS A 58 49.46 -12.10 135.97
N GLN A 59 49.96 -13.26 136.39
CA GLN A 59 51.34 -13.41 136.84
C GLN A 59 52.33 -13.22 135.68
N ALA A 60 52.01 -13.73 134.48
CA ALA A 60 52.79 -13.47 133.27
C ALA A 60 52.80 -11.98 132.91
N GLN A 61 51.64 -11.31 132.96
CA GLN A 61 51.54 -9.86 132.74
C GLN A 61 52.34 -9.03 133.73
N ILE A 62 52.36 -9.42 135.01
CA ILE A 62 53.15 -8.73 136.05
C ILE A 62 54.66 -8.91 135.79
N LYS A 63 55.12 -10.12 135.43
CA LYS A 63 56.53 -10.34 135.07
C LYS A 63 56.96 -9.53 133.85
N ASP A 64 56.11 -9.46 132.83
CA ASP A 64 56.38 -8.66 131.63
C ASP A 64 56.37 -7.16 131.93
N ALA A 65 55.42 -6.68 132.75
CA ALA A 65 55.38 -5.29 133.20
C ALA A 65 56.63 -4.92 134.02
N GLN A 66 57.10 -5.81 134.91
CA GLN A 66 58.33 -5.59 135.68
C GLN A 66 59.57 -5.55 134.77
N ARG A 67 59.66 -6.42 133.76
CA ARG A 67 60.74 -6.36 132.75
C ARG A 67 60.70 -5.07 131.94
N ARG A 68 59.52 -4.62 131.50
CA ARG A 68 59.36 -3.35 130.78
C ARG A 68 59.70 -2.15 131.66
N GLN A 69 59.30 -2.16 132.92
CA GLN A 69 59.63 -1.10 133.87
C GLN A 69 61.16 -1.01 134.08
N ALA A 70 61.84 -2.14 134.23
CA ALA A 70 63.31 -2.16 134.33
C ALA A 70 63.99 -1.63 133.05
N GLN A 71 63.50 -2.01 131.86
CA GLN A 71 64.03 -1.49 130.59
C GLN A 71 63.76 0.00 130.40
N LEU A 72 62.58 0.49 130.76
CA LEU A 72 62.22 1.91 130.68
C LEU A 72 63.04 2.74 131.67
N ALA A 73 63.23 2.25 132.91
CA ALA A 73 64.06 2.91 133.91
C ALA A 73 65.53 3.01 133.47
N ALA A 74 66.07 1.99 132.78
CA ALA A 74 67.41 2.06 132.21
C ALA A 74 67.53 3.03 131.02
N ARG A 75 66.48 3.16 130.19
CA ARG A 75 66.46 4.09 129.03
C ARG A 75 66.14 5.54 129.37
N GLN A 76 65.47 5.79 130.50
CA GLN A 76 65.06 7.14 130.91
C GLN A 76 66.22 8.14 130.99
N PRO A 77 67.37 7.83 131.63
CA PRO A 77 68.51 8.76 131.67
C PRO A 77 69.15 8.97 130.29
N GLU A 78 69.20 7.93 129.45
CA GLU A 78 69.78 8.01 128.10
C GLU A 78 68.96 8.90 127.15
N LEU A 79 67.62 8.81 127.23
CA LEU A 79 66.70 9.66 126.47
C LEU A 79 66.68 11.09 126.99
N ALA A 80 66.75 11.30 128.31
CA ALA A 80 66.83 12.64 128.90
C ALA A 80 68.10 13.39 128.42
N ALA A 81 69.25 12.71 128.39
CA ALA A 81 70.50 13.28 127.87
C ALA A 81 70.41 13.65 126.37
N LYS A 82 69.70 12.85 125.55
CA LYS A 82 69.44 13.18 124.14
C LYS A 82 68.51 14.37 123.95
N ILE A 83 67.48 14.53 124.79
CA ILE A 83 66.59 15.68 124.72
C ILE A 83 67.37 16.96 125.06
N GLU A 84 68.20 16.92 126.11
CA GLU A 84 69.00 18.09 126.51
C GLU A 84 70.01 18.49 125.42
N SER A 85 70.64 17.53 124.74
CA SER A 85 71.58 17.84 123.64
C SER A 85 70.88 18.43 122.42
N ILE A 86 69.70 17.92 122.05
CA ILE A 86 68.91 18.46 120.93
C ILE A 86 68.34 19.85 121.27
N GLN A 87 67.88 20.08 122.51
CA GLN A 87 67.42 21.40 122.95
C GLN A 87 68.54 22.45 122.87
N ARG A 88 69.77 22.11 123.29
CA ARG A 88 70.93 23.00 123.11
C ARG A 88 71.24 23.27 121.63
N GLN A 89 71.07 22.29 120.74
CA GLN A 89 71.25 22.51 119.30
C GLN A 89 70.19 23.46 118.70
N ILE A 90 68.92 23.35 119.14
CA ILE A 90 67.86 24.25 118.69
C ILE A 90 68.10 25.68 119.18
N GLU A 91 68.52 25.88 120.43
CA GLU A 91 68.86 27.22 120.96
C GLU A 91 70.02 27.86 120.17
N VAL A 92 71.07 27.11 119.85
CA VAL A 92 72.18 27.64 119.02
C VAL A 92 71.71 28.03 117.62
N LEU A 93 70.82 27.25 116.99
CA LEU A 93 70.26 27.57 115.67
C LEU A 93 69.34 28.79 115.68
N HIS A 94 68.59 29.02 116.76
CA HIS A 94 67.68 30.16 116.88
C HIS A 94 68.40 31.48 117.14
N THR A 95 69.52 31.45 117.88
CA THR A 95 70.14 32.66 118.43
C THR A 95 71.39 33.12 117.68
N ASP A 96 72.19 32.21 117.09
CA ASP A 96 73.49 32.59 116.49
C ASP A 96 73.87 31.89 115.16
N SER A 97 72.88 31.31 114.46
CA SER A 97 73.08 30.74 113.11
C SER A 97 73.20 31.83 112.03
N GLU A 98 74.09 31.64 111.04
CA GLU A 98 74.19 32.50 109.85
C GLU A 98 72.83 32.70 109.14
N PHE A 99 71.99 31.67 109.13
CA PHE A 99 70.66 31.73 108.51
C PHE A 99 69.70 32.69 109.24
N SER A 100 69.79 32.79 110.58
CA SER A 100 68.96 33.72 111.37
C SER A 100 69.32 35.19 111.04
N ARG A 101 70.61 35.49 110.86
CA ARG A 101 71.07 36.83 110.45
C ARG A 101 70.66 37.17 109.02
N GLN A 102 70.67 36.22 108.09
CA GLN A 102 70.20 36.43 106.72
C GLN A 102 68.68 36.68 106.66
N ILE A 103 67.90 35.92 107.43
CA ILE A 103 66.44 36.12 107.53
C ILE A 103 66.13 37.52 108.10
N ALA A 104 66.79 37.92 109.19
CA ALA A 104 66.59 39.25 109.77
C ALA A 104 67.00 40.40 108.81
N ALA A 105 68.04 40.20 108.00
CA ALA A 105 68.44 41.16 106.97
C ALA A 105 67.40 41.27 105.84
N LEU A 106 66.84 40.14 105.39
CA LEU A 106 65.77 40.10 104.39
C LEU A 106 64.47 40.71 104.93
N ASP A 107 64.12 40.45 106.19
CA ASP A 107 62.95 41.06 106.84
C ASP A 107 63.09 42.59 106.94
N ARG A 108 64.29 43.10 107.24
CA ARG A 108 64.57 44.55 107.18
C ARG A 108 64.41 45.12 105.78
N GLN A 109 64.93 44.44 104.75
CA GLN A 109 64.77 44.89 103.36
C GLN A 109 63.30 44.90 102.91
N ILE A 110 62.51 43.89 103.29
CA ILE A 110 61.07 43.84 103.00
C ILE A 110 60.33 44.99 103.71
N ALA A 111 60.70 45.30 104.95
CA ALA A 111 60.12 46.41 105.70
C ALA A 111 60.47 47.78 105.11
N GLU A 112 61.72 48.01 104.67
CA GLU A 112 62.14 49.27 104.04
C GLU A 112 61.42 49.54 102.70
N ILE A 113 61.07 48.49 101.95
CA ILE A 113 60.36 48.61 100.66
C ILE A 113 58.85 48.86 100.87
N GLY A 114 58.33 48.72 102.09
CA GLY A 114 56.90 48.88 102.40
C GLY A 114 56.01 47.85 101.69
N TYR A 115 56.56 46.66 101.39
CA TYR A 115 55.86 45.61 100.67
C TYR A 115 54.80 44.92 101.55
N ASP A 116 53.52 45.15 101.24
CA ASP A 116 52.40 44.40 101.82
C ASP A 116 51.92 43.29 100.86
N ALA A 117 52.23 42.04 101.21
CA ALA A 117 51.82 40.87 100.45
C ALA A 117 50.29 40.76 100.28
N LYS A 118 49.49 41.30 101.21
CA LYS A 118 48.02 41.30 101.08
C LYS A 118 47.56 42.27 100.01
N GLN A 119 48.14 43.47 99.94
CA GLN A 119 47.79 44.47 98.92
C GLN A 119 48.20 43.99 97.52
N TYR A 120 49.39 43.42 97.35
CA TYR A 120 49.81 42.87 96.06
C TYR A 120 48.89 41.74 95.57
N ASN A 121 48.53 40.80 96.45
CA ASN A 121 47.65 39.69 96.09
C ASN A 121 46.21 40.16 95.78
N THR A 122 45.69 41.16 96.48
CA THR A 122 44.37 41.74 96.18
C THR A 122 44.39 42.51 94.86
N LEU A 123 45.43 43.30 94.58
CA LEU A 123 45.62 43.96 93.28
C LEU A 123 45.72 42.95 92.13
N LYS A 124 46.51 41.88 92.30
CA LYS A 124 46.65 40.83 91.29
C LYS A 124 45.35 40.05 91.05
N ALA A 125 44.57 39.79 92.10
CA ALA A 125 43.25 39.17 91.97
C ALA A 125 42.25 40.10 91.23
N SER A 126 42.24 41.39 91.59
CA SER A 126 41.38 42.39 90.93
C SER A 126 41.74 42.57 89.45
N LEU A 127 43.03 42.53 89.10
CA LEU A 127 43.50 42.63 87.71
C LEU A 127 43.13 41.39 86.89
N ARG A 128 43.22 40.19 87.47
CA ARG A 128 42.74 38.94 86.83
C ARG A 128 41.23 38.97 86.60
N GLN A 129 40.44 39.48 87.54
CA GLN A 129 39.00 39.68 87.35
C GLN A 129 38.75 40.74 86.27
N ALA A 130 39.55 41.81 86.25
CA ALA A 130 39.41 42.92 85.30
C ALA A 130 39.76 42.57 83.85
N GLN A 131 40.68 41.61 83.62
CA GLN A 131 41.07 41.16 82.27
C GLN A 131 39.88 40.69 81.41
N SER A 132 38.85 40.10 82.02
CA SER A 132 37.63 39.68 81.31
C SER A 132 36.87 40.85 80.67
N TRP A 133 36.94 42.04 81.26
CA TRP A 133 36.30 43.24 80.73
C TRP A 133 37.00 43.79 79.49
N GLN A 134 38.31 43.54 79.33
CA GLN A 134 39.03 43.93 78.12
C GLN A 134 38.54 43.15 76.90
N LEU A 135 38.33 41.83 77.04
CA LEU A 135 37.77 41.00 75.97
C LEU A 135 36.31 41.41 75.66
N ARG A 136 35.48 41.59 76.69
CA ARG A 136 34.09 42.04 76.53
C ARG A 136 33.99 43.42 75.87
N TYR A 137 34.93 44.32 76.16
CA TYR A 137 34.98 45.63 75.52
C TYR A 137 35.35 45.54 74.05
N GLN A 138 36.29 44.66 73.68
CA GLN A 138 36.61 44.39 72.28
C GLN A 138 35.42 43.77 71.53
N GLU A 139 34.72 42.81 72.14
CA GLU A 139 33.49 42.22 71.59
C GLU A 139 32.39 43.28 71.39
N LEU A 140 32.21 44.17 72.37
CA LEU A 140 31.26 45.28 72.27
C LEU A 140 31.65 46.26 71.14
N GLN A 141 32.92 46.62 71.01
CA GLN A 141 33.39 47.49 69.92
C GLN A 141 33.18 46.85 68.54
N GLN A 142 33.49 45.55 68.40
CA GLN A 142 33.22 44.81 67.16
C GLN A 142 31.72 44.77 66.86
N ALA A 143 30.88 44.47 67.86
CA ALA A 143 29.43 44.47 67.70
C ALA A 143 28.89 45.86 67.35
N GLN A 144 29.42 46.94 67.95
CA GLN A 144 29.02 48.32 67.63
C GLN A 144 29.40 48.71 66.19
N GLN A 145 30.54 48.26 65.68
CA GLN A 145 30.92 48.48 64.28
C GLN A 145 30.07 47.66 63.31
N GLN A 146 29.72 46.43 63.67
CA GLN A 146 28.92 45.53 62.83
C GLN A 146 27.42 45.86 62.84
N TYR A 147 26.88 46.34 63.96
CA TYR A 147 25.46 46.64 64.13
C TYR A 147 24.85 47.53 63.02
N PRO A 148 25.45 48.68 62.63
CA PRO A 148 24.87 49.51 61.57
C PRO A 148 24.88 48.81 60.20
N LEU A 149 25.91 48.01 59.91
CA LEU A 149 25.99 47.24 58.66
C LEU A 149 24.89 46.16 58.60
N VAL A 150 24.72 45.42 59.70
CA VAL A 150 23.69 44.38 59.81
C VAL A 150 22.29 44.99 59.81
N SER A 151 22.08 46.08 60.54
CA SER A 151 20.80 46.80 60.58
C SER A 151 20.40 47.32 59.20
N ARG A 152 21.33 47.94 58.47
CA ARG A 152 21.12 48.37 57.08
C ARG A 152 20.80 47.17 56.17
N ARG A 153 21.52 46.06 56.32
CA ARG A 153 21.25 44.85 55.52
C ARG A 153 19.87 44.27 55.78
N ILE A 154 19.42 44.27 57.04
CA ILE A 154 18.06 43.85 57.41
C ILE A 154 17.02 44.77 56.78
N GLN A 155 17.22 46.09 56.82
CA GLN A 155 16.32 47.05 56.19
C GLN A 155 16.24 46.87 54.67
N GLU A 156 17.39 46.71 53.99
CA GLU A 156 17.44 46.44 52.55
C GLU A 156 16.71 45.14 52.19
N LEU A 157 16.90 44.07 52.96
CA LEU A 157 16.22 42.80 52.75
C LEU A 157 14.72 42.89 53.03
N ALA A 158 14.30 43.65 54.05
CA ALA A 158 12.90 43.87 54.37
C ALA A 158 12.19 44.62 53.23
N LEU A 159 12.80 45.69 52.71
CA LEU A 159 12.27 46.42 51.55
C LEU A 159 12.19 45.54 50.30
N ALA A 160 13.24 44.75 50.03
CA ALA A 160 13.23 43.83 48.90
C ALA A 160 12.15 42.74 49.02
N LEU A 161 11.91 42.23 50.22
CA LEU A 161 10.81 41.29 50.49
C LEU A 161 9.44 41.92 50.28
N GLU A 162 9.26 43.17 50.73
CA GLU A 162 8.00 43.89 50.56
C GLU A 162 7.68 44.11 49.08
N VAL A 163 8.64 44.63 48.30
CA VAL A 163 8.49 44.81 46.84
C VAL A 163 8.14 43.48 46.16
N ARG A 164 8.88 42.42 46.47
CA ARG A 164 8.66 41.11 45.84
C ARG A 164 7.33 40.48 46.23
N SER A 165 6.84 40.76 47.44
CA SER A 165 5.50 40.33 47.89
C SER A 165 4.39 41.05 47.13
N GLN A 166 4.55 42.36 46.88
CA GLN A 166 3.62 43.15 46.07
C GLN A 166 3.61 42.67 44.62
N ASP A 167 4.79 42.40 44.03
CA ASP A 167 4.91 41.85 42.68
C ASP A 167 4.17 40.50 42.56
N LEU A 168 4.37 39.59 43.52
CA LEU A 168 3.68 38.30 43.54
C LEU A 168 2.16 38.46 43.63
N GLN A 169 1.69 39.39 44.47
CA GLN A 169 0.27 39.66 44.58
C GLN A 169 -0.29 40.24 43.27
N SER A 170 0.43 41.16 42.63
CA SER A 170 0.02 41.72 41.33
C SER A 170 -0.05 40.65 40.24
N LEU A 171 0.97 39.78 40.14
CA LEU A 171 0.99 38.65 39.21
C LEU A 171 -0.14 37.67 39.48
N ALA A 172 -0.42 37.35 40.74
CA ALA A 172 -1.54 36.48 41.10
C ALA A 172 -2.87 37.07 40.66
N THR A 173 -3.10 38.39 40.84
CA THR A 173 -4.32 39.04 40.35
C THR A 173 -4.42 39.07 38.83
N GLN A 174 -3.31 39.28 38.12
CA GLN A 174 -3.27 39.23 36.65
C GLN A 174 -3.56 37.82 36.14
N ILE A 175 -2.98 36.80 36.75
CA ILE A 175 -3.25 35.39 36.41
C ILE A 175 -4.73 35.07 36.63
N ASP A 176 -5.30 35.43 37.78
CA ASP A 176 -6.72 35.19 38.06
C ASP A 176 -7.64 35.94 37.08
N ALA A 177 -7.28 37.17 36.70
CA ALA A 177 -8.00 37.93 35.68
C ALA A 177 -7.94 37.25 34.30
N ILE A 178 -6.76 36.79 33.88
CA ILE A 178 -6.58 36.06 32.61
C ILE A 178 -7.34 34.72 32.63
N VAL A 179 -7.29 33.98 33.73
CA VAL A 179 -8.01 32.71 33.89
C VAL A 179 -9.52 32.93 33.80
N LYS A 180 -10.05 33.97 34.47
CA LYS A 180 -11.47 34.34 34.35
C LYS A 180 -11.84 34.76 32.93
N GLN A 181 -10.99 35.54 32.26
CA GLN A 181 -11.20 35.89 30.85
C GLN A 181 -11.22 34.65 29.94
N LEU A 182 -10.32 33.70 30.14
CA LEU A 182 -10.29 32.44 29.40
C LEU A 182 -11.54 31.59 29.65
N GLN A 183 -12.10 31.59 30.86
CA GLN A 183 -13.37 30.91 31.17
C GLN A 183 -14.58 31.57 30.49
N THR A 184 -14.55 32.88 30.26
CA THR A 184 -15.63 33.59 29.55
C THR A 184 -15.56 33.45 28.03
N ILE A 185 -14.40 33.06 27.48
CA ILE A 185 -14.24 32.81 26.05
C ILE A 185 -14.76 31.39 25.77
N PRO A 186 -15.86 31.24 25.00
CA PRO A 186 -16.34 29.90 24.64
C PRO A 186 -15.30 29.19 23.78
N ASP A 187 -15.06 27.90 24.05
CA ASP A 187 -14.12 27.08 23.29
C ASP A 187 -14.64 26.84 21.86
N PRO A 188 -14.02 27.43 20.82
CA PRO A 188 -14.50 27.32 19.44
C PRO A 188 -14.14 25.97 18.82
N THR A 189 -13.44 25.08 19.53
CA THR A 189 -12.96 23.79 18.99
C THR A 189 -14.11 22.95 18.42
N GLY A 190 -15.28 22.94 19.08
CA GLY A 190 -16.45 22.22 18.59
C GLY A 190 -17.02 22.82 17.29
N GLU A 191 -17.07 24.14 17.17
CA GLU A 191 -17.54 24.84 15.97
C GLU A 191 -16.57 24.66 14.81
N ILE A 192 -15.26 24.73 15.08
CA ILE A 192 -14.21 24.48 14.09
C ILE A 192 -14.31 23.05 13.56
N GLN A 193 -14.42 22.05 14.43
CA GLN A 193 -14.58 20.65 14.01
C GLN A 193 -15.87 20.44 13.20
N ALA A 194 -16.98 21.08 13.58
CA ALA A 194 -18.22 21.00 12.83
C ALA A 194 -18.08 21.62 11.43
N LEU A 195 -17.41 22.77 11.31
CA LEU A 195 -17.12 23.43 10.03
C LEU A 195 -16.17 22.59 9.16
N GLU A 196 -15.12 22.01 9.74
CA GLU A 196 -14.19 21.12 9.03
C GLU A 196 -14.91 19.88 8.47
N GLN A 197 -15.80 19.27 9.25
CA GLN A 197 -16.63 18.16 8.77
C GLN A 197 -17.58 18.60 7.65
N GLN A 198 -18.18 19.79 7.74
CA GLN A 198 -19.02 20.32 6.66
C GLN A 198 -18.23 20.59 5.38
N ILE A 199 -17.02 21.16 5.50
CA ILE A 199 -16.13 21.39 4.36
C ILE A 199 -15.75 20.06 3.71
N SER A 200 -15.40 19.06 4.51
CA SER A 200 -15.06 17.73 4.00
C SER A 200 -16.22 17.09 3.24
N ARG A 201 -17.45 17.13 3.79
CA ARG A 201 -18.65 16.62 3.12
C ARG A 201 -18.93 17.34 1.80
N ARG A 202 -18.88 18.68 1.80
CA ARG A 202 -19.10 19.48 0.58
C ARG A 202 -18.04 19.24 -0.50
N ARG A 203 -16.79 18.95 -0.12
CA ARG A 203 -15.74 18.58 -1.07
C ARG A 203 -16.04 17.23 -1.74
N ILE A 204 -16.45 16.23 -0.97
CA ILE A 204 -16.84 14.93 -1.52
C ILE A 204 -18.02 15.10 -2.48
N GLU A 205 -19.05 15.85 -2.09
CA GLU A 205 -20.20 16.15 -2.95
C GLU A 205 -19.76 16.87 -4.24
N LEU A 206 -18.86 17.85 -4.14
CA LEU A 206 -18.33 18.57 -5.31
C LEU A 206 -17.60 17.63 -6.27
N ASP A 207 -16.73 16.76 -5.75
CA ASP A 207 -15.96 15.81 -6.54
C ASP A 207 -16.88 14.80 -7.24
N GLU A 208 -17.94 14.33 -6.57
CA GLU A 208 -18.96 13.48 -7.18
C GLU A 208 -19.71 14.19 -8.32
N GLN A 209 -20.09 15.45 -8.12
CA GLN A 209 -20.77 16.24 -9.16
C GLN A 209 -19.85 16.53 -10.35
N LEU A 210 -18.57 16.83 -10.12
CA LEU A 210 -17.58 17.01 -11.19
C LEU A 210 -17.35 15.71 -11.97
N ALA A 211 -17.30 14.57 -11.29
CA ALA A 211 -17.20 13.26 -11.95
C ALA A 211 -18.46 12.92 -12.76
N GLN A 212 -19.65 13.29 -12.29
CA GLN A 212 -20.90 13.16 -13.05
C GLN A 212 -20.91 14.06 -14.28
N LEU A 213 -20.51 15.33 -14.13
CA LEU A 213 -20.41 16.28 -15.24
C LEU A 213 -19.42 15.78 -16.31
N GLY A 214 -18.24 15.31 -15.90
CA GLY A 214 -17.24 14.76 -16.83
C GLY A 214 -17.77 13.54 -17.60
N ARG A 215 -18.51 12.65 -16.94
CA ARG A 215 -19.17 11.51 -17.61
C ARG A 215 -20.21 11.95 -18.63
N LEU A 216 -21.07 12.90 -18.27
CA LEU A 216 -22.10 13.43 -19.17
C LEU A 216 -21.50 14.16 -20.37
N GLN A 217 -20.43 14.95 -20.17
CA GLN A 217 -19.70 15.62 -21.26
C GLN A 217 -19.06 14.61 -22.22
N GLN A 218 -18.45 13.54 -21.69
CA GLN A 218 -17.90 12.48 -22.53
C GLN A 218 -18.98 11.76 -23.34
N GLN A 219 -20.13 11.47 -22.73
CA GLN A 219 -21.27 10.88 -23.44
C GLN A 219 -21.82 11.81 -24.53
N GLN A 220 -21.90 13.11 -24.25
CA GLN A 220 -22.31 14.11 -25.24
C GLN A 220 -21.36 14.12 -26.45
N GLN A 221 -20.04 14.17 -26.21
CA GLN A 221 -19.06 14.12 -27.30
C GLN A 221 -19.14 12.82 -28.10
N GLN A 222 -19.35 11.68 -27.43
CA GLN A 222 -19.58 10.41 -28.11
C GLN A 222 -20.83 10.45 -29.00
N LEU A 223 -21.94 11.01 -28.52
CA LEU A 223 -23.16 11.16 -29.31
C LEU A 223 -22.97 12.09 -30.51
N GLU A 224 -22.24 13.20 -30.34
CA GLU A 224 -21.93 14.12 -31.44
C GLU A 224 -21.09 13.43 -32.53
N THR A 225 -20.04 12.71 -32.15
CA THR A 225 -19.22 11.95 -33.10
C THR A 225 -20.00 10.84 -33.80
N LEU A 226 -20.91 10.16 -33.08
CA LEU A 226 -21.74 9.11 -33.66
C LEU A 226 -22.78 9.69 -34.64
N ASN A 227 -23.35 10.85 -34.32
CA ASN A 227 -24.29 11.54 -35.18
C ASN A 227 -23.64 12.04 -36.48
N ALA A 228 -22.41 12.57 -36.39
CA ALA A 228 -21.64 12.94 -37.57
C ALA A 228 -21.38 11.72 -38.49
N LYS A 229 -20.93 10.59 -37.92
CA LYS A 229 -20.74 9.34 -38.66
C LYS A 229 -22.03 8.81 -39.28
N TYR A 230 -23.15 8.93 -38.56
CA TYR A 230 -24.46 8.54 -39.08
C TYR A 230 -24.84 9.39 -40.31
N GLY A 231 -24.59 10.70 -40.26
CA GLY A 231 -24.80 11.60 -41.40
C GLY A 231 -24.00 11.19 -42.63
N GLU A 232 -22.70 10.92 -42.47
CA GLU A 232 -21.83 10.47 -43.56
C GLU A 232 -22.30 9.13 -44.17
N LEU A 233 -22.59 8.14 -43.31
CA LEU A 233 -23.07 6.82 -43.74
C LEU A 233 -24.43 6.89 -44.45
N SER A 234 -25.32 7.78 -44.00
CA SER A 234 -26.61 8.00 -44.63
C SER A 234 -26.47 8.53 -46.06
N ILE A 235 -25.56 9.49 -46.28
CA ILE A 235 -25.24 10.02 -47.61
C ILE A 235 -24.66 8.92 -48.50
N GLN A 236 -23.67 8.17 -48.01
CA GLN A 236 -23.07 7.06 -48.76
C GLN A 236 -24.10 5.99 -49.13
N LEU A 237 -25.00 5.65 -48.22
CA LEU A 237 -26.07 4.68 -48.45
C LEU A 237 -27.06 5.16 -49.51
N ALA A 238 -27.41 6.45 -49.52
CA ALA A 238 -28.26 7.03 -50.54
C ALA A 238 -27.61 6.96 -51.93
N GLU A 239 -26.31 7.27 -52.04
CA GLU A 239 -25.56 7.14 -53.30
C GLU A 239 -25.47 5.69 -53.78
N CYS A 240 -25.15 4.76 -52.88
CA CYS A 240 -25.09 3.33 -53.20
C CYS A 240 -26.44 2.79 -53.66
N LYS A 241 -27.55 3.19 -53.01
CA LYS A 241 -28.91 2.83 -53.45
C LYS A 241 -29.22 3.38 -54.85
N LYS A 242 -28.84 4.62 -55.13
CA LYS A 242 -29.02 5.22 -56.46
C LYS A 242 -28.23 4.45 -57.53
N LYS A 243 -26.94 4.17 -57.27
CA LYS A 243 -26.09 3.37 -58.18
C LYS A 243 -26.65 1.97 -58.39
N HIS A 244 -27.09 1.31 -57.32
CA HIS A 244 -27.70 -0.01 -57.40
C HIS A 244 -28.93 -0.02 -58.31
N LYS A 245 -29.85 0.95 -58.14
CA LYS A 245 -31.03 1.07 -58.99
C LYS A 245 -30.67 1.26 -60.46
N ILE A 246 -29.70 2.15 -60.76
CA ILE A 246 -29.22 2.36 -62.13
C ILE A 246 -28.65 1.06 -62.69
N TYR A 247 -27.78 0.36 -61.96
CA TYR A 247 -27.20 -0.89 -62.43
C TYR A 247 -28.21 -2.02 -62.57
N GLU A 248 -29.25 -2.06 -61.74
CA GLU A 248 -30.34 -3.02 -61.88
C GLU A 248 -31.15 -2.74 -63.16
N GLU A 249 -31.47 -1.48 -63.44
CA GLU A 249 -32.15 -1.07 -64.68
C GLU A 249 -31.29 -1.34 -65.91
N LEU A 250 -30.01 -0.99 -65.87
CA LEU A 250 -29.06 -1.31 -66.95
C LEU A 250 -28.90 -2.82 -67.14
N GLY A 251 -28.84 -3.60 -66.06
CA GLY A 251 -28.78 -5.05 -66.12
C GLY A 251 -30.00 -5.67 -66.79
N LYS A 252 -31.20 -5.12 -66.54
CA LYS A 252 -32.43 -5.51 -67.23
C LYS A 252 -32.42 -5.06 -68.70
N ALA A 253 -32.00 -3.84 -68.98
CA ALA A 253 -31.96 -3.26 -70.33
C ALA A 253 -30.93 -3.93 -71.25
N PHE A 254 -29.74 -4.28 -70.75
CA PHE A 254 -28.72 -5.01 -71.52
C PHE A 254 -28.85 -6.54 -71.41
N GLY A 255 -29.82 -7.03 -70.63
CA GLY A 255 -30.11 -8.44 -70.51
C GLY A 255 -30.78 -9.03 -71.77
N LYS A 256 -31.01 -10.34 -71.73
CA LYS A 256 -31.58 -11.10 -72.85
C LYS A 256 -32.93 -10.59 -73.35
N ASN A 257 -33.71 -9.92 -72.50
CA ASN A 257 -35.07 -9.47 -72.79
C ASN A 257 -35.18 -7.95 -72.99
N GLY A 258 -34.04 -7.24 -73.01
CA GLY A 258 -34.00 -5.79 -73.14
C GLY A 258 -33.70 -5.35 -74.58
N ILE A 259 -32.65 -4.55 -74.73
CA ILE A 259 -32.21 -3.96 -75.99
C ILE A 259 -31.91 -5.04 -77.04
N GLN A 260 -31.39 -6.20 -76.66
CA GLN A 260 -31.10 -7.29 -77.61
C GLN A 260 -32.37 -7.80 -78.29
N THR A 261 -33.43 -8.09 -77.53
CA THR A 261 -34.74 -8.49 -78.09
C THR A 261 -35.35 -7.36 -78.92
N LEU A 262 -35.35 -6.13 -78.40
CA LEU A 262 -35.89 -4.97 -79.14
C LEU A 262 -35.16 -4.75 -80.46
N MET A 263 -33.84 -4.93 -80.50
CA MET A 263 -33.06 -4.85 -81.74
C MET A 263 -33.51 -5.92 -82.73
N ILE A 264 -33.68 -7.16 -82.29
CA ILE A 264 -34.16 -8.27 -83.13
C ILE A 264 -35.58 -7.99 -83.63
N GLU A 265 -36.51 -7.61 -82.74
CA GLU A 265 -37.90 -7.28 -83.07
C GLU A 265 -38.01 -6.11 -84.05
N ASN A 266 -37.11 -5.13 -83.99
CA ASN A 266 -37.07 -4.03 -84.96
C ASN A 266 -36.50 -4.44 -86.33
N VAL A 267 -35.60 -5.45 -86.39
CA VAL A 267 -35.01 -5.91 -87.67
C VAL A 267 -35.93 -6.86 -88.40
N LEU A 268 -36.61 -7.76 -87.67
CA LEU A 268 -37.33 -8.89 -88.26
C LEU A 268 -38.44 -8.50 -89.25
N PRO A 269 -39.29 -7.49 -89.01
CA PRO A 269 -40.30 -7.08 -89.99
C PRO A 269 -39.68 -6.61 -91.30
N GLN A 270 -38.54 -5.92 -91.23
CA GLN A 270 -37.80 -5.48 -92.42
C GLN A 270 -37.22 -6.68 -93.18
N LEU A 271 -36.67 -7.65 -92.44
CA LEU A 271 -36.15 -8.89 -93.02
C LEU A 271 -37.27 -9.73 -93.66
N GLU A 272 -38.41 -9.83 -93.00
CA GLU A 272 -39.59 -10.53 -93.50
C GLU A 272 -40.09 -9.92 -94.81
N ALA A 273 -40.22 -8.58 -94.85
CA ALA A 273 -40.66 -7.87 -96.05
C ALA A 273 -39.70 -8.08 -97.23
N GLU A 274 -38.39 -7.95 -97.01
CA GLU A 274 -37.38 -8.15 -98.06
C GLU A 274 -37.32 -9.62 -98.51
N THR A 275 -37.39 -10.56 -97.56
CA THR A 275 -37.43 -12.00 -97.85
C THR A 275 -38.64 -12.33 -98.73
N ASN A 276 -39.82 -11.82 -98.39
CA ASN A 276 -41.04 -12.08 -99.13
C ASN A 276 -41.08 -11.40 -100.50
N SER A 277 -40.51 -10.20 -100.62
CA SER A 277 -40.32 -9.53 -101.91
C SER A 277 -39.50 -10.38 -102.88
N ILE A 278 -38.43 -11.02 -102.40
CA ILE A 278 -37.60 -11.93 -103.19
C ILE A 278 -38.30 -13.28 -103.42
N LEU A 279 -38.86 -13.88 -102.36
CA LEU A 279 -39.47 -15.21 -102.41
C LEU A 279 -40.72 -15.25 -103.30
N SER A 280 -41.50 -14.17 -103.34
CA SER A 280 -42.67 -14.04 -104.21
C SER A 280 -42.28 -14.21 -105.69
N ARG A 281 -41.14 -13.64 -106.12
CA ARG A 281 -40.59 -13.80 -107.48
C ARG A 281 -40.07 -15.22 -107.73
N LEU A 282 -39.39 -15.81 -106.75
CA LEU A 282 -38.83 -17.17 -106.85
C LEU A 282 -39.89 -18.27 -106.86
N SER A 283 -40.99 -18.07 -106.12
CA SER A 283 -42.05 -19.07 -105.94
C SER A 283 -43.28 -18.82 -106.82
N GLY A 284 -43.36 -17.69 -107.54
CA GLY A 284 -44.56 -17.31 -108.29
C GLY A 284 -45.73 -16.99 -107.36
N ASN A 285 -45.47 -16.25 -106.27
CA ASN A 285 -46.43 -15.88 -105.21
C ASN A 285 -47.03 -17.06 -104.42
N GLN A 286 -46.37 -18.22 -104.40
CA GLN A 286 -46.88 -19.42 -103.74
C GLN A 286 -46.42 -19.56 -102.28
N LEU A 287 -45.29 -18.95 -101.92
CA LEU A 287 -44.68 -19.08 -100.59
C LEU A 287 -44.51 -17.71 -99.93
N HIS A 288 -44.80 -17.66 -98.63
CA HIS A 288 -44.59 -16.48 -97.79
C HIS A 288 -43.92 -16.89 -96.47
N VAL A 289 -42.80 -16.25 -96.13
CA VAL A 289 -42.04 -16.46 -94.89
C VAL A 289 -42.57 -15.55 -93.80
N GLN A 290 -42.68 -16.09 -92.58
CA GLN A 290 -42.97 -15.35 -91.38
C GLN A 290 -41.96 -15.70 -90.29
N PHE A 291 -41.36 -14.70 -89.66
CA PHE A 291 -40.47 -14.89 -88.51
C PHE A 291 -41.25 -14.70 -87.21
N VAL A 292 -41.30 -15.73 -86.38
CA VAL A 292 -42.04 -15.72 -85.12
C VAL A 292 -41.06 -15.67 -83.95
N THR A 293 -41.11 -14.57 -83.20
CA THR A 293 -40.21 -14.32 -82.06
C THR A 293 -40.70 -14.92 -80.74
N GLN A 294 -41.96 -15.34 -80.69
CA GLN A 294 -42.60 -15.79 -79.46
C GLN A 294 -43.46 -17.02 -79.69
N LYS A 295 -43.22 -18.06 -78.90
CA LYS A 295 -44.02 -19.29 -78.90
C LYS A 295 -44.76 -19.44 -77.57
N ALA A 296 -46.04 -19.80 -77.62
CA ALA A 296 -46.78 -20.15 -76.41
C ALA A 296 -46.20 -21.44 -75.82
N GLY A 297 -45.52 -21.34 -74.66
CA GLY A 297 -45.09 -22.49 -73.90
C GLY A 297 -46.30 -23.26 -73.36
N LYS A 298 -46.44 -24.54 -73.71
CA LYS A 298 -47.46 -25.41 -73.10
C LYS A 298 -47.02 -25.82 -71.70
N THR A 299 -47.32 -25.00 -70.70
CA THR A 299 -47.21 -25.39 -69.28
C THR A 299 -48.47 -24.98 -68.52
N LYS A 300 -49.06 -25.94 -67.79
CA LYS A 300 -50.43 -25.94 -67.21
C LYS A 300 -50.79 -24.79 -66.23
N ARG A 301 -49.96 -23.78 -65.97
CA ARG A 301 -50.28 -22.72 -64.98
C ARG A 301 -49.90 -21.28 -65.31
N THR A 302 -49.16 -21.01 -66.38
CA THR A 302 -48.86 -19.65 -66.85
C THR A 302 -48.42 -19.73 -68.30
N THR A 303 -49.09 -19.00 -69.20
CA THR A 303 -48.70 -18.87 -70.61
C THR A 303 -47.41 -18.05 -70.68
N LYS A 304 -46.28 -18.67 -70.36
CA LYS A 304 -44.97 -18.04 -70.52
C LYS A 304 -44.64 -18.08 -72.01
N LEU A 305 -44.63 -16.92 -72.65
CA LEU A 305 -44.12 -16.76 -74.01
C LEU A 305 -42.63 -17.11 -73.95
N ILE A 306 -42.23 -18.08 -74.75
CA ILE A 306 -40.84 -18.47 -74.91
C ILE A 306 -40.32 -17.67 -76.09
N ASP A 307 -39.28 -16.86 -75.85
CA ASP A 307 -38.58 -16.16 -76.91
C ASP A 307 -37.87 -17.21 -77.77
N THR A 308 -38.30 -17.32 -79.03
CA THR A 308 -37.69 -18.20 -80.05
C THR A 308 -37.50 -17.42 -81.34
N LEU A 309 -36.88 -18.01 -82.35
CA LEU A 309 -36.89 -17.48 -83.71
C LEU A 309 -37.34 -18.61 -84.63
N ASP A 310 -38.64 -18.87 -84.64
CA ASP A 310 -39.24 -19.92 -85.47
C ASP A 310 -39.52 -19.32 -86.86
N ILE A 311 -39.18 -20.06 -87.91
CA ILE A 311 -39.46 -19.69 -89.30
C ILE A 311 -40.67 -20.49 -89.76
N LEU A 312 -41.76 -19.79 -90.05
CA LEU A 312 -42.99 -20.38 -90.58
C LEU A 312 -43.15 -19.98 -92.05
N ILE A 313 -43.71 -20.89 -92.84
CA ILE A 313 -43.98 -20.64 -94.25
C ILE A 313 -45.47 -20.84 -94.48
N ALA A 314 -46.11 -19.85 -95.09
CA ALA A 314 -47.49 -19.93 -95.56
C ALA A 314 -47.52 -20.27 -97.05
N ASP A 315 -48.33 -21.27 -97.40
CA ASP A 315 -48.66 -21.64 -98.77
C ASP A 315 -50.17 -21.88 -98.94
N ALA A 316 -50.59 -22.35 -100.11
CA ALA A 316 -52.00 -22.63 -100.41
C ALA A 316 -52.67 -23.67 -99.48
N ARG A 317 -51.88 -24.48 -98.76
CA ARG A 317 -52.34 -25.51 -97.81
C ARG A 317 -52.32 -25.01 -96.35
N GLY A 318 -51.88 -23.78 -96.11
CA GLY A 318 -51.80 -23.15 -94.80
C GLY A 318 -50.36 -22.86 -94.35
N THR A 319 -50.22 -22.49 -93.08
CA THR A 319 -48.92 -22.14 -92.48
C THR A 319 -48.32 -23.34 -91.76
N ARG A 320 -47.09 -23.74 -92.13
CA ARG A 320 -46.39 -24.86 -91.50
C ARG A 320 -44.90 -24.55 -91.25
N PRO A 321 -44.23 -25.30 -90.36
CA PRO A 321 -42.81 -25.10 -90.07
C PRO A 321 -41.93 -25.32 -91.31
N TYR A 322 -40.86 -24.53 -91.43
CA TYR A 322 -39.89 -24.61 -92.52
C TYR A 322 -39.37 -26.03 -92.78
N GLU A 323 -39.21 -26.85 -91.74
CA GLU A 323 -38.65 -28.21 -91.81
C GLU A 323 -39.52 -29.20 -92.62
N THR A 324 -40.75 -28.82 -92.95
CA THR A 324 -41.72 -29.69 -93.64
C THR A 324 -41.76 -29.50 -95.17
N TYR A 325 -40.96 -28.58 -95.72
CA TYR A 325 -40.93 -28.28 -97.15
C TYR A 325 -39.93 -29.17 -97.90
N SER A 326 -40.20 -29.40 -99.20
CA SER A 326 -39.34 -30.21 -100.06
C SER A 326 -37.97 -29.56 -100.26
N GLY A 327 -36.96 -30.34 -100.68
CA GLY A 327 -35.59 -29.83 -100.88
C GLY A 327 -35.52 -28.63 -101.83
N GLY A 328 -36.29 -28.65 -102.92
CA GLY A 328 -36.35 -27.55 -103.89
C GLY A 328 -37.02 -26.29 -103.33
N GLU A 329 -38.10 -26.43 -102.57
CA GLU A 329 -38.78 -25.30 -101.92
C GLU A 329 -37.92 -24.70 -100.79
N ALA A 330 -37.34 -25.56 -99.95
CA ALA A 330 -36.43 -25.16 -98.88
C ALA A 330 -35.22 -24.40 -99.44
N PHE A 331 -34.69 -24.81 -100.59
CA PHE A 331 -33.62 -24.07 -101.27
C PHE A 331 -34.06 -22.64 -101.65
N ARG A 332 -35.24 -22.47 -102.28
CA ARG A 332 -35.76 -21.14 -102.65
C ARG A 332 -36.00 -20.26 -101.43
N ILE A 333 -36.53 -20.83 -100.34
CA ILE A 333 -36.74 -20.12 -99.08
C ILE A 333 -35.40 -19.68 -98.48
N ASN A 334 -34.42 -20.58 -98.39
CA ASN A 334 -33.09 -20.28 -97.87
C ASN A 334 -32.38 -19.21 -98.70
N PHE A 335 -32.49 -19.30 -100.03
CA PHE A 335 -31.91 -18.33 -100.94
C PHE A 335 -32.52 -16.94 -100.73
N ALA A 336 -33.85 -16.86 -100.61
CA ALA A 336 -34.55 -15.59 -100.35
C ALA A 336 -34.14 -14.97 -99.00
N ILE A 337 -34.10 -15.77 -97.92
CA ILE A 337 -33.70 -15.29 -96.58
C ILE A 337 -32.25 -14.80 -96.58
N ARG A 338 -31.32 -15.57 -97.16
CA ARG A 338 -29.89 -15.19 -97.22
C ARG A 338 -29.68 -13.90 -97.99
N LEU A 339 -30.37 -13.76 -99.11
CA LEU A 339 -30.28 -12.56 -99.94
C LEU A 339 -30.90 -11.34 -99.25
N ALA A 340 -32.05 -11.49 -98.60
CA ALA A 340 -32.66 -10.43 -97.80
C ALA A 340 -31.74 -10.00 -96.64
N LEU A 341 -31.12 -10.95 -95.93
CA LEU A 341 -30.12 -10.67 -94.91
C LEU A 341 -28.92 -9.90 -95.47
N ALA A 342 -28.38 -10.33 -96.63
CA ALA A 342 -27.26 -9.65 -97.27
C ALA A 342 -27.62 -8.21 -97.64
N ARG A 343 -28.81 -7.97 -98.24
CA ARG A 343 -29.28 -6.63 -98.59
C ARG A 343 -29.48 -5.75 -97.36
N LEU A 344 -30.02 -6.30 -96.27
CA LEU A 344 -30.16 -5.56 -95.01
C LEU A 344 -28.82 -5.17 -94.38
N LEU A 345 -27.85 -6.08 -94.38
CA LEU A 345 -26.49 -5.79 -93.89
C LEU A 345 -25.82 -4.70 -94.73
N ALA A 346 -25.96 -4.77 -96.05
CA ALA A 346 -25.43 -3.79 -96.99
C ALA A 346 -26.04 -2.39 -96.79
N GLN A 347 -27.37 -2.30 -96.67
CA GLN A 347 -28.08 -1.05 -96.39
C GLN A 347 -27.63 -0.43 -95.06
N ARG A 348 -27.46 -1.23 -94.00
CA ARG A 348 -27.01 -0.74 -92.69
C ARG A 348 -25.54 -0.31 -92.67
N ALA A 349 -24.68 -0.99 -93.43
CA ALA A 349 -23.27 -0.63 -93.56
C ALA A 349 -23.05 0.58 -94.50
N GLY A 350 -24.07 0.98 -95.28
CA GLY A 350 -23.95 2.04 -96.28
C GLY A 350 -23.10 1.65 -97.47
N THR A 351 -22.88 0.35 -97.70
CA THR A 351 -22.00 -0.18 -98.74
C THR A 351 -22.75 -1.19 -99.59
N ALA A 352 -22.58 -1.15 -100.92
CA ALA A 352 -23.09 -2.19 -101.80
C ALA A 352 -22.44 -3.55 -101.48
N LEU A 353 -23.16 -4.64 -101.78
CA LEU A 353 -22.60 -5.98 -101.63
C LEU A 353 -21.53 -6.18 -102.70
N GLN A 354 -20.36 -6.68 -102.31
CA GLN A 354 -19.27 -6.84 -103.27
C GLN A 354 -19.45 -8.12 -104.08
N MET A 355 -19.70 -9.25 -103.41
CA MET A 355 -19.72 -10.54 -104.08
C MET A 355 -20.78 -11.47 -103.49
N LEU A 356 -21.60 -12.07 -104.35
CA LEU A 356 -22.46 -13.21 -104.00
C LEU A 356 -21.89 -14.46 -104.65
N ILE A 357 -21.56 -15.47 -103.85
CA ILE A 357 -21.15 -16.78 -104.36
C ILE A 357 -22.28 -17.76 -104.09
N VAL A 358 -22.80 -18.37 -105.15
CA VAL A 358 -23.83 -19.41 -105.07
C VAL A 358 -23.20 -20.72 -105.54
N ASP A 359 -22.90 -21.61 -104.60
CA ASP A 359 -22.22 -22.87 -104.88
C ASP A 359 -23.21 -24.03 -104.87
N GLU A 360 -23.51 -24.54 -106.07
CA GLU A 360 -24.38 -25.70 -106.29
C GLU A 360 -25.76 -25.58 -105.59
N GLY A 361 -26.61 -26.61 -105.72
CA GLY A 361 -27.96 -26.62 -105.13
C GLY A 361 -29.11 -26.38 -106.11
N PHE A 362 -28.77 -26.06 -107.37
CA PHE A 362 -29.72 -25.96 -108.47
C PHE A 362 -30.28 -27.32 -108.93
N GLY A 363 -29.57 -28.42 -108.66
CA GLY A 363 -29.96 -29.78 -109.09
C GLY A 363 -31.22 -30.34 -108.42
N THR A 364 -31.75 -29.67 -107.40
CA THR A 364 -33.04 -30.01 -106.75
C THR A 364 -34.23 -29.23 -107.32
N GLN A 365 -33.98 -28.33 -108.28
CA GLN A 365 -35.01 -27.54 -108.95
C GLN A 365 -35.46 -28.24 -110.24
N ASP A 366 -36.74 -28.06 -110.57
CA ASP A 366 -37.29 -28.30 -111.89
C ASP A 366 -36.88 -27.19 -112.87
N GLN A 367 -37.21 -27.37 -114.15
CA GLN A 367 -36.90 -26.41 -115.21
C GLN A 367 -37.48 -25.02 -114.91
N GLU A 368 -38.74 -24.98 -114.47
CA GLU A 368 -39.43 -23.74 -114.11
C GLU A 368 -38.82 -23.08 -112.86
N GLY A 369 -38.40 -23.86 -111.87
CA GLY A 369 -37.67 -23.37 -110.69
C GLY A 369 -36.30 -22.79 -111.05
N CYS A 370 -35.58 -23.40 -111.99
CA CYS A 370 -34.32 -22.85 -112.53
C CYS A 370 -34.55 -21.49 -113.21
N ASP A 371 -35.58 -21.36 -114.05
CA ASP A 371 -35.91 -20.11 -114.75
C ASP A 371 -36.22 -18.97 -113.79
N ARG A 372 -37.07 -19.25 -112.78
CA ARG A 372 -37.44 -18.25 -111.76
C ARG A 372 -36.24 -17.82 -110.93
N LEU A 373 -35.32 -18.73 -110.66
CA LEU A 373 -34.10 -18.45 -109.90
C LEU A 373 -33.09 -17.63 -110.70
N ILE A 374 -32.90 -17.95 -111.98
CA ILE A 374 -32.11 -17.12 -112.91
C ILE A 374 -32.69 -15.71 -112.99
N ALA A 375 -34.01 -15.59 -113.16
CA ALA A 375 -34.69 -14.30 -113.21
C ALA A 375 -34.50 -13.50 -111.90
N ALA A 376 -34.56 -14.17 -110.74
CA ALA A 376 -34.32 -13.52 -109.46
C ALA A 376 -32.86 -13.10 -109.26
N ILE A 377 -31.88 -13.91 -109.68
CA ILE A 377 -30.45 -13.56 -109.67
C ILE A 377 -30.18 -12.35 -110.57
N ASN A 378 -30.77 -12.32 -111.77
CA ASN A 378 -30.65 -11.17 -112.67
C ASN A 378 -31.31 -9.91 -112.09
N ALA A 379 -32.45 -10.04 -111.40
CA ALA A 379 -33.14 -8.91 -110.79
C ALA A 379 -32.35 -8.25 -109.64
N ILE A 380 -31.41 -8.97 -109.03
CA ILE A 380 -30.52 -8.46 -107.97
C ILE A 380 -29.10 -8.21 -108.46
N ALA A 381 -28.78 -8.48 -109.72
CA ALA A 381 -27.42 -8.39 -110.24
C ALA A 381 -26.82 -6.98 -110.06
N SER A 382 -27.65 -5.92 -110.11
CA SER A 382 -27.24 -4.54 -109.86
C SER A 382 -26.83 -4.26 -108.41
N ASP A 383 -27.30 -5.07 -107.47
CA ASP A 383 -27.06 -4.88 -106.04
C ASP A 383 -25.69 -5.45 -105.61
N PHE A 384 -25.03 -6.21 -106.49
CA PHE A 384 -23.74 -6.84 -106.27
C PHE A 384 -22.71 -6.41 -107.32
N ALA A 385 -21.45 -6.22 -106.91
CA ALA A 385 -20.38 -5.98 -107.89
C ALA A 385 -20.05 -7.24 -108.72
N CYS A 386 -20.26 -8.44 -108.16
CA CYS A 386 -20.09 -9.71 -108.85
C CYS A 386 -21.02 -10.79 -108.26
N ILE A 387 -21.72 -11.53 -109.11
CA ILE A 387 -22.41 -12.77 -108.73
C ILE A 387 -21.70 -13.93 -109.40
N LEU A 388 -21.09 -14.80 -108.60
CA LEU A 388 -20.42 -16.01 -109.06
C LEU A 388 -21.29 -17.22 -108.75
N THR A 389 -21.73 -17.91 -109.80
CA THR A 389 -22.53 -19.12 -109.63
C THR A 389 -21.76 -20.35 -110.09
N VAL A 390 -21.66 -21.37 -109.23
CA VAL A 390 -21.05 -22.67 -109.53
C VAL A 390 -22.15 -23.69 -109.77
N THR A 391 -22.16 -24.30 -110.95
CA THR A 391 -23.20 -25.25 -111.35
C THR A 391 -22.69 -26.24 -112.39
N HIS A 392 -23.07 -27.51 -112.23
CA HIS A 392 -22.89 -28.54 -113.23
C HIS A 392 -24.04 -28.60 -114.26
N MET A 393 -25.16 -27.88 -114.02
CA MET A 393 -26.35 -27.93 -114.86
C MET A 393 -26.16 -27.16 -116.18
N PRO A 394 -26.22 -27.82 -117.36
CA PRO A 394 -26.00 -27.16 -118.65
C PRO A 394 -26.93 -25.96 -118.88
N TYR A 395 -28.21 -26.11 -118.52
CA TYR A 395 -29.24 -25.08 -118.66
C TYR A 395 -28.91 -23.79 -117.91
N PHE A 396 -28.30 -23.90 -116.73
CA PHE A 396 -27.97 -22.75 -115.89
C PHE A 396 -26.74 -21.99 -116.41
N LYS A 397 -25.83 -22.68 -117.12
CA LYS A 397 -24.65 -22.06 -117.74
C LYS A 397 -25.06 -21.05 -118.82
N GLU A 398 -26.12 -21.34 -119.56
CA GLU A 398 -26.58 -20.50 -120.67
C GLU A 398 -27.10 -19.12 -120.24
N ALA A 399 -27.54 -19.00 -119.00
CA ALA A 399 -28.12 -17.79 -118.44
C ALA A 399 -27.10 -16.69 -118.07
N PHE A 400 -25.80 -17.01 -118.00
CA PHE A 400 -24.75 -16.07 -117.62
C PHE A 400 -23.86 -15.75 -118.82
N GLN A 401 -23.46 -14.47 -118.88
CA GLN A 401 -22.63 -13.92 -119.96
C GLN A 401 -21.22 -14.53 -119.91
N ALA A 402 -20.51 -14.36 -118.79
CA ALA A 402 -19.18 -14.94 -118.59
C ALA A 402 -19.25 -16.29 -117.87
N ARG A 403 -18.45 -17.26 -118.33
CA ARG A 403 -18.42 -18.64 -117.84
C ARG A 403 -16.99 -19.08 -117.59
N ILE A 404 -16.76 -19.68 -116.44
CA ILE A 404 -15.51 -20.35 -116.09
C ILE A 404 -15.77 -21.85 -116.21
N GLU A 405 -15.28 -22.45 -117.28
CA GLU A 405 -15.45 -23.88 -117.54
C GLU A 405 -14.27 -24.66 -116.94
N VAL A 406 -14.60 -25.62 -116.08
CA VAL A 406 -13.62 -26.51 -115.44
C VAL A 406 -13.77 -27.91 -116.01
N VAL A 407 -12.77 -28.39 -116.74
CA VAL A 407 -12.76 -29.71 -117.39
C VAL A 407 -11.72 -30.60 -116.72
N LYS A 408 -12.13 -31.81 -116.30
CA LYS A 408 -11.21 -32.82 -115.75
C LYS A 408 -10.43 -33.49 -116.89
N THR A 409 -9.11 -33.49 -116.81
CA THR A 409 -8.19 -34.16 -117.75
C THR A 409 -7.35 -35.21 -117.01
N GLN A 410 -6.63 -36.07 -117.75
CA GLN A 410 -5.73 -37.07 -117.15
C GLN A 410 -4.59 -36.45 -116.32
N ASN A 411 -4.27 -35.18 -116.55
CA ASN A 411 -3.21 -34.44 -115.85
C ASN A 411 -3.75 -33.49 -114.75
N GLY A 412 -5.04 -33.56 -114.41
CA GLY A 412 -5.71 -32.65 -113.47
C GLY A 412 -6.84 -31.85 -114.09
N SER A 413 -7.36 -30.85 -113.37
CA SER A 413 -8.44 -29.99 -113.88
C SER A 413 -7.88 -28.80 -114.65
N GLN A 414 -8.39 -28.55 -115.85
CA GLN A 414 -8.08 -27.38 -116.68
C GLN A 414 -9.24 -26.38 -116.62
N ILE A 415 -8.89 -25.09 -116.72
CA ILE A 415 -9.85 -23.99 -116.64
C ILE A 415 -9.80 -23.20 -117.95
N SER A 416 -10.96 -22.93 -118.54
CA SER A 416 -11.12 -22.04 -119.69
C SER A 416 -12.20 -20.99 -119.41
N LEU A 417 -11.97 -19.77 -119.88
CA LEU A 417 -12.96 -18.70 -119.83
C LEU A 417 -13.70 -18.64 -121.17
N SER A 418 -15.02 -18.81 -121.14
CA SER A 418 -15.91 -18.53 -122.27
C SER A 418 -16.71 -17.26 -121.92
N MET A 419 -16.72 -16.27 -122.82
CA MET A 419 -17.46 -15.00 -122.68
C MET A 419 -18.60 -14.92 -123.69
#